data_AF-A0A9D1SJQ2-F1
#
_entry.id   AF-A0A9D1SJQ2-F1
#
_cell.length_a   1.000
_cell.length_b   1.000
_cell.length_c   1.000
_cell.angle_alpha   90.00
_cell.angle_beta   90.00
_cell.angle_gamma   90.00
#
_symmetry.space_group_name_H-M   'P 1'
#
loop_
_entity.id
_entity.type
_entity.pdbx_description
1 polymer ?
#
loop_
_entity_poly.entity_id
_entity_poly.type
_entity_poly.pdbx_seq_one_letter_code
_entity_poly.pdbx_strand_id
1 'polypeptide(L)'
;MELKDISRDKKKVKTLSKWLKRDFPLAERTPFRILKKLAESGRARFYFACEGDEVKAYCVLHIFGGYTQLLYFAVDPSARGAGVGSAVLPLIREAAGGTLVLEVEDPAEAKGDADFAVRKRRIAFYERAGFEMLKGVRLLIPGGVLRPMADGKVEGDLPALWLAMYRELAGAFGIFLRTDDAGAE
;
A
#
# COMPACT_ATOMS: atom_id res chain seq x y z
N MET A 1 5.69 17.59 -10.50
CA MET A 1 4.77 16.54 -10.02
C MET A 1 3.92 17.14 -8.90
N GLU A 2 2.61 16.96 -8.94
CA GLU A 2 1.66 17.49 -7.96
C GLU A 2 0.73 16.36 -7.47
N LEU A 3 0.50 16.26 -6.16
CA LEU A 3 -0.42 15.28 -5.59
C LEU A 3 -1.79 15.94 -5.34
N LYS A 4 -2.82 15.50 -6.07
CA LYS A 4 -4.17 16.06 -6.01
C LYS A 4 -5.11 15.11 -5.26
N ASP A 5 -5.73 15.59 -4.17
CA ASP A 5 -6.78 14.84 -3.46
C ASP A 5 -8.03 14.77 -4.34
N ILE A 6 -8.44 13.56 -4.70
CA ILE A 6 -9.60 13.29 -5.53
C ILE A 6 -10.75 12.65 -4.74
N SER A 7 -10.63 12.51 -3.42
CA SER A 7 -11.56 11.74 -2.57
C SER A 7 -13.01 12.18 -2.71
N ARG A 8 -13.26 13.46 -3.02
CA ARG A 8 -14.60 14.06 -3.20
C ARG A 8 -15.02 14.21 -4.68
N ASP A 9 -14.14 13.91 -5.64
CA ASP A 9 -14.43 13.99 -7.08
C ASP A 9 -14.97 12.66 -7.59
N LYS A 10 -16.30 12.54 -7.69
CA LYS A 10 -16.99 11.31 -8.11
C LYS A 10 -16.50 10.78 -9.47
N LYS A 11 -16.13 11.66 -10.41
CA LYS A 11 -15.65 11.24 -11.74
C LYS A 11 -14.26 10.64 -11.63
N LYS A 12 -13.33 11.32 -10.94
CA LYS A 12 -11.96 10.82 -10.74
C LYS A 12 -11.93 9.55 -9.87
N VAL A 13 -12.75 9.47 -8.82
CA VAL A 13 -12.90 8.25 -8.00
C VAL A 13 -13.41 7.07 -8.85
N LYS A 14 -14.32 7.31 -9.80
CA LYS A 14 -14.77 6.26 -10.73
C LYS A 14 -13.63 5.82 -11.65
N THR A 15 -12.79 6.74 -12.13
CA THR A 15 -11.58 6.42 -12.92
C THR A 15 -10.58 5.60 -12.11
N LEU A 16 -10.27 6.03 -10.88
CA LEU A 16 -9.41 5.30 -9.94
C LEU A 16 -9.89 3.84 -9.75
N SER A 17 -11.19 3.62 -9.57
CA SER A 17 -11.75 2.27 -9.43
C SER A 17 -11.45 1.37 -10.63
N LYS A 18 -11.42 1.92 -11.85
CA LYS A 18 -11.06 1.17 -13.05
C LYS A 18 -9.57 0.84 -13.09
N TRP A 19 -8.72 1.80 -12.73
CA TRP A 19 -7.27 1.60 -12.72
C TRP A 19 -6.83 0.61 -11.65
N LEU A 20 -7.40 0.69 -10.45
CA LEU A 20 -7.17 -0.29 -9.39
C LEU A 20 -7.52 -1.71 -9.87
N LYS A 21 -8.61 -1.87 -10.66
CA LYS A 21 -8.95 -3.17 -11.25
C LYS A 21 -7.98 -3.65 -12.33
N ARG A 22 -7.33 -2.72 -13.05
CA ARG A 22 -6.31 -3.01 -14.07
C ARG A 22 -5.00 -3.44 -13.42
N ASP A 23 -4.58 -2.72 -12.39
CA ASP A 23 -3.24 -2.85 -11.82
C ASP A 23 -3.13 -3.91 -10.73
N PHE A 24 -4.24 -4.26 -10.06
CA PHE A 24 -4.27 -5.21 -8.96
C PHE A 24 -5.24 -6.37 -9.23
N PRO A 25 -4.83 -7.64 -9.02
CA PRO A 25 -5.66 -8.82 -9.21
C PRO A 25 -6.79 -8.89 -8.16
N LEU A 26 -7.85 -9.67 -8.43
CA LEU A 26 -9.01 -9.73 -7.54
C LEU A 26 -8.67 -10.04 -6.08
N ALA A 27 -7.70 -10.92 -5.86
CA ALA A 27 -7.33 -11.40 -4.54
C ALA A 27 -6.67 -10.32 -3.66
N GLU A 28 -6.09 -9.28 -4.26
CA GLU A 28 -5.43 -8.16 -3.57
C GLU A 28 -6.33 -6.92 -3.40
N ARG A 29 -7.57 -7.00 -3.90
CA ARG A 29 -8.47 -5.83 -3.95
C ARG A 29 -9.44 -5.81 -2.78
N THR A 30 -9.34 -4.73 -2.00
CA THR A 30 -10.37 -4.29 -1.09
C THR A 30 -11.64 -3.95 -1.89
N PRO A 31 -12.83 -4.44 -1.49
CA PRO A 31 -14.08 -4.03 -2.12
C PRO A 31 -14.20 -2.50 -2.17
N PHE A 32 -14.33 -1.93 -3.37
CA PHE A 32 -14.27 -0.47 -3.56
C PHE A 32 -15.36 0.31 -2.78
N ARG A 33 -16.47 -0.37 -2.42
CA ARG A 33 -17.51 0.19 -1.53
C ARG A 33 -16.99 0.48 -0.12
N ILE A 34 -16.07 -0.34 0.39
CA ILE A 34 -15.43 -0.17 1.71
C ILE A 34 -14.51 1.05 1.66
N LEU A 35 -13.65 1.13 0.63
CA LEU A 35 -12.77 2.29 0.42
C LEU A 35 -13.57 3.60 0.38
N LYS A 36 -14.71 3.64 -0.34
CA LYS A 36 -15.57 4.83 -0.37
C LYS A 36 -16.12 5.21 1.01
N LYS A 37 -16.62 4.24 1.79
CA LYS A 37 -17.11 4.51 3.15
C LYS A 37 -16.00 5.02 4.08
N LEU A 38 -14.79 4.45 3.95
CA LEU A 38 -13.63 4.93 4.69
C LEU A 38 -13.30 6.38 4.29
N ALA A 39 -13.33 6.71 2.99
CA ALA A 39 -13.09 8.08 2.51
C ALA A 39 -14.17 9.07 3.00
N GLU A 40 -15.44 8.67 3.00
CA GLU A 40 -16.56 9.47 3.53
C GLU A 40 -16.40 9.77 5.03
N SER A 41 -15.88 8.80 5.81
CA SER A 41 -15.57 8.96 7.24
C SER A 41 -14.19 9.56 7.51
N GLY A 42 -13.48 10.02 6.49
CA GLY A 42 -12.16 10.64 6.65
C GLY A 42 -11.00 9.67 6.90
N ARG A 43 -11.25 8.35 6.93
CA ARG A 43 -10.26 7.28 7.16
C ARG A 43 -9.62 6.70 5.90
N ALA A 44 -9.98 7.20 4.72
CA ALA A 44 -9.20 6.96 3.51
C ALA A 44 -9.03 8.25 2.71
N ARG A 45 -7.97 8.30 1.91
CA ARG A 45 -7.71 9.37 0.95
C ARG A 45 -7.28 8.78 -0.38
N PHE A 46 -7.74 9.40 -1.46
CA PHE A 46 -7.43 8.99 -2.83
C PHE A 46 -6.71 10.13 -3.52
N TYR A 47 -5.57 9.83 -4.14
CA TYR A 47 -4.78 10.84 -4.82
C TYR A 47 -4.44 10.44 -6.24
N PHE A 48 -4.39 11.45 -7.10
CA PHE A 48 -3.67 11.39 -8.37
C PHE A 48 -2.39 12.20 -8.28
N ALA A 49 -1.32 11.65 -8.82
CA ALA A 49 -0.09 12.39 -9.06
C ALA A 49 -0.06 12.86 -10.50
N CYS A 50 -0.01 14.18 -10.69
CA CYS A 50 -0.12 14.82 -11.98
C CYS A 50 1.18 15.52 -12.39
N GLU A 51 1.46 15.49 -13.68
CA GLU A 51 2.41 16.38 -14.34
C GLU A 51 1.60 17.23 -15.34
N GLY A 52 1.35 18.49 -14.95
CA GLY A 52 0.34 19.31 -15.61
C GLY A 52 -1.07 18.70 -15.46
N ASP A 53 -1.72 18.46 -16.61
CA ASP A 53 -3.04 17.83 -16.68
C ASP A 53 -2.98 16.30 -16.80
N GLU A 54 -1.81 15.73 -17.03
CA GLU A 54 -1.64 14.30 -17.17
C GLU A 54 -1.46 13.61 -15.82
N VAL A 55 -2.21 12.54 -15.59
CA VAL A 55 -2.05 11.71 -14.40
C VAL A 55 -0.98 10.64 -14.66
N LYS A 56 0.10 10.67 -13.88
CA LYS A 56 1.24 9.76 -14.01
C LYS A 56 1.22 8.62 -13.00
N ALA A 57 0.54 8.79 -11.87
CA ALA A 57 0.36 7.76 -10.85
C ALA A 57 -0.89 8.02 -10.01
N TYR A 58 -1.29 7.03 -9.21
CA TYR A 58 -2.28 7.21 -8.15
C TYR A 58 -1.87 6.50 -6.88
N CYS A 59 -2.41 6.95 -5.75
CA CYS A 59 -2.36 6.18 -4.52
C CYS A 59 -3.68 6.21 -3.74
N VAL A 60 -3.83 5.21 -2.88
CA VAL A 60 -4.91 5.10 -1.90
C VAL A 60 -4.26 4.96 -0.53
N LEU A 61 -4.62 5.87 0.37
CA LEU A 61 -4.20 5.85 1.75
C LEU A 61 -5.35 5.38 2.65
N HIS A 62 -5.06 4.50 3.61
CA HIS A 62 -5.95 4.12 4.70
C HIS A 62 -5.36 4.64 6.01
N ILE A 63 -6.14 5.36 6.80
CA ILE A 63 -5.71 6.04 8.02
C ILE A 63 -6.27 5.26 9.20
N PHE A 64 -5.39 4.75 10.06
CA PHE A 64 -5.78 3.90 11.18
C PHE A 64 -4.79 4.02 12.35
N GLY A 65 -5.30 4.18 13.57
CA GLY A 65 -4.49 4.06 14.78
C GLY A 65 -3.29 5.02 14.89
N GLY A 66 -3.34 6.19 14.25
CA GLY A 66 -2.22 7.14 14.20
C GLY A 66 -1.21 6.89 13.08
N TYR A 67 -1.42 5.84 12.27
CA TYR A 67 -0.60 5.49 11.11
C TYR A 67 -1.39 5.71 9.82
N THR A 68 -0.65 5.83 8.72
CA THR A 68 -1.23 5.87 7.37
C THR A 68 -0.66 4.72 6.55
N GLN A 69 -1.52 3.82 6.10
CA GLN A 69 -1.16 2.74 5.20
C GLN A 69 -1.23 3.20 3.75
N LEU A 70 -0.14 3.03 3.01
CA LEU A 70 -0.12 3.13 1.55
C LEU A 70 -0.69 1.84 0.96
N LEU A 71 -2.03 1.73 0.96
CA LEU A 71 -2.75 0.53 0.57
C LEU A 71 -2.60 0.20 -0.92
N TYR A 72 -2.61 1.22 -1.77
CA TYR A 72 -2.36 1.05 -3.20
C TYR A 72 -1.44 2.16 -3.70
N PHE A 73 -0.43 1.80 -4.48
CA PHE A 73 0.40 2.74 -5.23
C PHE A 73 0.75 2.17 -6.59
N ALA A 74 0.37 2.87 -7.66
CA ALA A 74 0.71 2.44 -9.01
C ALA A 74 1.07 3.64 -9.89
N VAL A 75 2.18 3.49 -10.60
CA VAL A 75 2.61 4.36 -11.69
C VAL A 75 1.99 3.86 -12.99
N ASP A 76 1.48 4.79 -13.80
CA ASP A 76 0.93 4.47 -15.11
C ASP A 76 1.95 3.68 -15.94
N PRO A 77 1.55 2.58 -16.62
CA PRO A 77 2.48 1.76 -17.39
C PRO A 77 3.37 2.54 -18.36
N SER A 78 2.86 3.60 -18.99
CA SER A 78 3.61 4.43 -19.95
C SER A 78 4.70 5.29 -19.29
N ALA A 79 4.62 5.51 -17.97
CA ALA A 79 5.52 6.36 -17.21
C ALA A 79 6.45 5.58 -16.25
N ARG A 80 6.44 4.25 -16.30
CA ARG A 80 7.31 3.40 -15.47
C ARG A 80 8.76 3.50 -15.92
N GLY A 81 9.69 3.38 -14.96
CA GLY A 81 11.13 3.48 -15.23
C GLY A 81 11.66 4.90 -15.37
N ALA A 82 10.79 5.92 -15.48
CA ALA A 82 11.17 7.33 -15.62
C ALA A 82 11.31 8.09 -14.28
N GLY A 83 11.43 7.37 -13.15
CA GLY A 83 11.58 8.01 -11.83
C GLY A 83 10.30 8.57 -11.20
N VAL A 84 9.12 8.45 -11.85
CA VAL A 84 7.84 8.94 -11.32
C VAL A 84 7.55 8.44 -9.91
N GLY A 85 7.77 7.14 -9.64
CA GLY A 85 7.54 6.57 -8.31
C GLY A 85 8.35 7.28 -7.22
N SER A 86 9.64 7.53 -7.49
CA SER A 86 10.54 8.22 -6.58
C SER A 86 10.17 9.69 -6.39
N ALA A 87 9.64 10.35 -7.42
CA ALA A 87 9.18 11.73 -7.33
C ALA A 87 7.86 11.87 -6.57
N VAL A 88 6.99 10.86 -6.63
CA VAL A 88 5.65 10.88 -6.00
C VAL A 88 5.69 10.45 -4.54
N LEU A 89 6.54 9.48 -4.18
CA LEU A 89 6.56 8.92 -2.83
C LEU A 89 6.79 9.96 -1.71
N PRO A 90 7.70 10.96 -1.85
CA PRO A 90 7.84 12.03 -0.86
C PRO A 90 6.56 12.86 -0.67
N LEU A 91 5.82 13.15 -1.76
CA LEU A 91 4.55 13.87 -1.70
C LEU A 91 3.48 13.05 -0.97
N ILE A 92 3.50 11.72 -1.14
CA ILE A 92 2.61 10.81 -0.41
C ILE A 92 2.94 10.85 1.08
N ARG A 93 4.22 10.83 1.46
CA ARG A 93 4.66 10.91 2.87
C ARG A 93 4.23 12.21 3.52
N GLU A 94 4.39 13.33 2.82
CA GLU A 94 3.91 14.63 3.28
C GLU A 94 2.39 14.63 3.49
N ALA A 95 1.63 14.12 2.52
CA ALA A 95 0.17 14.03 2.61
C ALA A 95 -0.32 13.04 3.69
N ALA A 96 0.50 12.06 4.09
CA ALA A 96 0.19 11.14 5.17
C ALA A 96 0.29 11.78 6.56
N GLY A 97 1.13 12.82 6.71
CA GLY A 97 1.24 13.61 7.95
C GLY A 97 1.70 12.84 9.20
N GLY A 98 2.27 11.64 9.02
CA GLY A 98 2.68 10.73 10.08
C GLY A 98 3.43 9.53 9.50
N THR A 99 3.67 8.50 10.32
CA THR A 99 4.36 7.29 9.88
C THR A 99 3.55 6.58 8.79
N LEU A 100 4.19 6.42 7.63
CA LEU A 100 3.67 5.67 6.51
C LEU A 100 4.06 4.21 6.66
N VAL A 101 3.07 3.34 6.59
CA VAL A 101 3.25 1.89 6.55
C VAL A 101 2.79 1.34 5.22
N LEU A 102 3.37 0.23 4.77
CA LEU A 102 2.99 -0.44 3.54
C LEU A 102 3.38 -1.90 3.58
N GLU A 103 2.89 -2.68 2.64
CA GLU A 103 3.26 -4.07 2.47
C GLU A 103 3.96 -4.33 1.14
N VAL A 104 4.94 -5.22 1.19
CA VAL A 104 5.64 -5.77 0.02
C VAL A 104 5.50 -7.28 0.01
N GLU A 105 5.50 -7.88 -1.17
CA GLU A 105 5.48 -9.33 -1.30
C GLU A 105 6.76 -9.94 -0.74
N ASP A 106 6.61 -11.02 0.03
CA ASP A 106 7.73 -11.76 0.58
C ASP A 106 8.56 -12.41 -0.54
N PRO A 107 9.85 -12.10 -0.69
CA PRO A 107 10.70 -12.73 -1.70
C PRO A 107 10.79 -14.25 -1.55
N ALA A 108 10.58 -14.80 -0.35
CA ALA A 108 10.57 -16.25 -0.12
C ALA A 108 9.41 -16.97 -0.84
N GLU A 109 8.34 -16.24 -1.18
CA GLU A 109 7.17 -16.77 -1.89
C GLU A 109 7.25 -16.53 -3.41
N ALA A 110 8.43 -16.15 -3.92
CA ALA A 110 8.62 -15.86 -5.33
C ALA A 110 8.50 -17.10 -6.23
N LYS A 111 7.86 -16.95 -7.38
CA LYS A 111 7.75 -18.00 -8.41
C LYS A 111 8.88 -17.86 -9.44
N GLY A 112 10.05 -18.37 -9.06
CA GLY A 112 11.26 -18.35 -9.88
C GLY A 112 11.99 -17.01 -9.88
N ASP A 113 13.14 -16.98 -10.55
CA ASP A 113 14.12 -15.88 -10.42
C ASP A 113 13.60 -14.52 -10.90
N ALA A 114 12.76 -14.51 -11.94
CA ALA A 114 12.20 -13.27 -12.48
C ALA A 114 11.25 -12.59 -11.47
N ASP A 115 10.39 -13.34 -10.80
CA ASP A 115 9.49 -12.82 -9.75
C ASP A 115 10.30 -12.38 -8.53
N PHE A 116 11.27 -13.20 -8.12
CA PHE A 116 12.17 -12.87 -7.02
C PHE A 116 12.89 -11.52 -7.24
N ALA A 117 13.43 -11.32 -8.44
CA ALA A 117 14.07 -10.07 -8.84
C ALA A 117 13.10 -8.87 -8.86
N VAL A 118 11.83 -9.07 -9.23
CA VAL A 118 10.80 -8.00 -9.16
C VAL A 118 10.52 -7.63 -7.70
N ARG A 119 10.29 -8.62 -6.82
CA ARG A 119 10.01 -8.39 -5.39
C ARG A 119 11.17 -7.69 -4.70
N LYS A 120 12.41 -8.13 -4.93
CA LYS A 120 13.63 -7.48 -4.41
C LYS A 120 13.77 -6.03 -4.89
N ARG A 121 13.45 -5.73 -6.16
CA ARG A 121 13.46 -4.35 -6.67
C ARG A 121 12.42 -3.46 -5.99
N ARG A 122 11.22 -3.98 -5.70
CA ARG A 122 10.16 -3.27 -4.96
C ARG A 122 10.62 -2.96 -3.53
N ILE A 123 11.19 -3.93 -2.83
CA ILE A 123 11.75 -3.73 -1.49
C ILE A 123 12.83 -2.65 -1.51
N ALA A 124 13.82 -2.79 -2.40
CA ALA A 124 14.92 -1.84 -2.50
C ALA A 124 14.45 -0.41 -2.87
N PHE A 125 13.34 -0.27 -3.59
CA PHE A 125 12.73 1.03 -3.86
C PHE A 125 12.28 1.72 -2.57
N TYR A 126 11.59 1.00 -1.68
CA TYR A 126 11.14 1.55 -0.40
C TYR A 126 12.29 1.72 0.60
N GLU A 127 13.26 0.80 0.64
CA GLU A 127 14.47 0.96 1.48
C GLU A 127 15.24 2.24 1.15
N ARG A 128 15.43 2.56 -0.14
CA ARG A 128 16.05 3.83 -0.56
C ARG A 128 15.24 5.06 -0.17
N ALA A 129 13.93 4.91 0.04
CA ALA A 129 13.06 5.97 0.50
C ALA A 129 12.98 6.08 2.04
N GLY A 130 13.76 5.27 2.76
CA GLY A 130 13.83 5.28 4.22
C GLY A 130 12.84 4.35 4.92
N PHE A 131 12.23 3.42 4.18
CA PHE A 131 11.38 2.39 4.80
C PHE A 131 12.23 1.24 5.32
N GLU A 132 11.91 0.77 6.52
CA GLU A 132 12.49 -0.41 7.11
C GLU A 132 11.47 -1.53 7.18
N MET A 133 11.93 -2.75 6.91
CA MET A 133 11.10 -3.94 7.03
C MET A 133 10.81 -4.23 8.51
N LEU A 134 9.53 -4.33 8.86
CA LEU A 134 9.13 -4.71 10.20
C LEU A 134 9.36 -6.22 10.40
N LYS A 135 9.82 -6.57 11.61
CA LYS A 135 10.08 -7.95 12.03
C LYS A 135 8.90 -8.46 12.86
N GLY A 136 8.72 -9.79 12.91
CA GLY A 136 7.73 -10.39 13.79
C GLY A 136 6.30 -10.35 13.27
N VAL A 137 6.08 -9.98 12.01
CA VAL A 137 4.75 -9.99 11.38
C VAL A 137 4.84 -10.33 9.89
N ARG A 138 4.05 -11.34 9.49
CA ARG A 138 3.84 -11.77 8.11
C ARG A 138 2.34 -11.94 7.88
N LEU A 139 1.85 -11.39 6.79
CA LEU A 139 0.44 -11.39 6.44
C LEU A 139 0.17 -12.44 5.37
N LEU A 140 -0.60 -13.47 5.72
CA LEU A 140 -1.04 -14.47 4.76
C LEU A 140 -2.37 -14.04 4.17
N ILE A 141 -2.35 -13.71 2.87
CA ILE A 141 -3.53 -13.32 2.11
C ILE A 141 -3.76 -14.29 0.94
N PRO A 142 -4.99 -14.36 0.41
CA PRO A 142 -5.21 -14.96 -0.91
C PRO A 142 -4.34 -14.21 -1.94
N GLY A 143 -3.22 -14.78 -2.36
CA GLY A 143 -2.23 -14.12 -3.24
C GLY A 143 -0.77 -14.34 -2.82
N GLY A 144 -0.53 -14.64 -1.54
CA GLY A 144 0.81 -14.94 -1.03
C GLY A 144 1.03 -14.37 0.37
N VAL A 145 2.31 -14.25 0.74
CA VAL A 145 2.72 -13.61 1.98
C VAL A 145 3.16 -12.18 1.70
N LEU A 146 2.61 -11.26 2.47
CA LEU A 146 3.02 -9.86 2.50
C LEU A 146 3.82 -9.59 3.77
N ARG A 147 4.80 -8.70 3.65
CA ARG A 147 5.62 -8.22 4.75
C ARG A 147 5.48 -6.71 4.90
N PRO A 148 5.24 -6.20 6.11
CA PRO A 148 5.08 -4.78 6.30
C PRO A 148 6.43 -4.05 6.42
N MET A 149 6.45 -2.82 5.92
CA MET A 149 7.53 -1.86 6.05
C MET A 149 6.98 -0.53 6.57
N ALA A 150 7.82 0.25 7.24
CA ALA A 150 7.46 1.58 7.75
C ALA A 150 8.60 2.59 7.55
N ASP A 151 8.27 3.86 7.32
CA ASP A 151 9.26 4.95 7.21
C ASP A 151 9.58 5.66 8.54
N GLY A 152 9.12 5.07 9.64
CA GLY A 152 9.26 5.58 10.99
C GLY A 152 8.92 4.51 12.01
N LYS A 153 8.96 4.88 13.30
CA LYS A 153 8.72 3.95 14.40
C LYS A 153 7.26 3.51 14.42
N VAL A 154 7.05 2.20 14.51
CA VAL A 154 5.73 1.61 14.78
C VAL A 154 5.84 0.89 16.13
N GLU A 155 4.99 1.29 17.07
CA GLU A 155 5.01 0.78 18.44
C GLU A 155 3.80 -0.12 18.73
N GLY A 156 3.95 -1.01 19.71
CA GLY A 156 2.91 -1.90 20.19
C GLY A 156 2.93 -3.29 19.55
N ASP A 157 1.80 -3.98 19.66
CA ASP A 157 1.59 -5.32 19.09
C ASP A 157 1.29 -5.19 17.59
N LEU A 158 2.34 -5.35 16.76
CA LEU A 158 2.23 -5.23 15.30
C LEU A 158 1.20 -6.22 14.72
N PRO A 159 1.19 -7.51 15.10
CA PRO A 159 0.13 -8.43 14.66
C PRO A 159 -1.28 -7.92 14.97
N ALA A 160 -1.54 -7.46 16.19
CA ALA A 160 -2.85 -6.93 16.55
C ALA A 160 -3.22 -5.67 15.75
N LEU A 161 -2.25 -4.77 15.53
CA LEU A 161 -2.41 -3.56 14.74
C LEU A 161 -2.79 -3.88 13.29
N TRP A 162 -2.03 -4.76 12.63
CA TRP A 162 -2.31 -5.19 11.25
C TRP A 162 -3.64 -5.91 11.14
N LEU A 163 -4.01 -6.74 12.13
CA LEU A 163 -5.32 -7.40 12.15
C LEU A 163 -6.46 -6.38 12.19
N ALA A 164 -6.30 -5.35 13.03
CA ALA A 164 -7.29 -4.29 13.18
C ALA A 164 -7.44 -3.48 11.89
N MET A 165 -6.33 -3.11 11.24
CA MET A 165 -6.34 -2.43 9.94
C MET A 165 -7.09 -3.25 8.88
N TYR A 166 -6.74 -4.53 8.75
CA TYR A 166 -7.33 -5.40 7.75
C TYR A 166 -8.79 -5.78 8.03
N ARG A 167 -9.25 -5.78 9.28
CA ARG A 167 -10.67 -5.92 9.61
C ARG A 167 -11.50 -4.77 9.04
N GLU A 168 -10.98 -3.54 8.99
CA GLU A 168 -11.66 -2.42 8.34
C GLU A 168 -11.71 -2.57 6.81
N LEU A 169 -10.67 -3.14 6.21
CA LEU A 169 -10.52 -3.28 4.76
C LEU A 169 -11.26 -4.48 4.19
N ALA A 170 -11.21 -5.64 4.85
CA ALA A 170 -11.68 -6.90 4.28
C ALA A 170 -13.16 -7.20 4.55
N GLY A 171 -13.76 -6.65 5.61
CA GLY A 171 -14.95 -7.28 6.19
C GLY A 171 -14.66 -8.74 6.60
N ALA A 172 -15.65 -9.63 6.67
CA ALA A 172 -15.53 -10.99 7.20
C ALA A 172 -14.69 -12.00 6.37
N PHE A 173 -13.64 -11.56 5.67
CA PHE A 173 -12.70 -12.46 4.98
C PHE A 173 -11.50 -12.80 5.87
N GLY A 174 -11.15 -14.09 5.92
CA GLY A 174 -10.08 -14.63 6.76
C GLY A 174 -8.70 -14.23 6.28
N ILE A 175 -8.09 -13.29 6.99
CA ILE A 175 -6.66 -12.98 6.90
C ILE A 175 -6.00 -13.68 8.08
N PHE A 176 -4.97 -14.48 7.78
CA PHE A 176 -4.20 -15.16 8.80
C PHE A 176 -2.90 -14.39 9.00
N LEU A 177 -2.72 -13.84 10.19
CA LEU A 177 -1.46 -13.22 10.57
C LEU A 177 -0.58 -14.28 11.22
N ARG A 178 0.69 -14.29 10.84
CA ARG A 178 1.72 -15.06 11.53
C ARG A 178 2.73 -14.10 12.09
N THR A 179 3.19 -14.38 13.30
CA THR A 179 4.37 -13.77 13.86
C THR A 179 5.57 -14.60 13.45
N ASP A 180 6.68 -13.96 13.11
CA ASP A 180 7.95 -14.67 13.13
C ASP A 180 8.25 -14.93 14.61
N ASP A 181 8.16 -16.19 15.04
CA ASP A 181 8.70 -16.58 16.33
C ASP A 181 10.19 -16.23 16.31
N ALA A 182 10.60 -15.36 17.23
CA ALA A 182 12.01 -15.15 17.51
C ALA A 182 12.54 -16.44 18.15
N GLY A 183 13.05 -17.35 17.32
CA GLY A 183 13.77 -18.54 17.75
C GLY A 183 12.94 -19.82 17.77
N ALA A 184 13.08 -20.62 16.72
CA ALA A 184 13.40 -22.03 16.94
C ALA A 184 14.91 -22.16 16.63
N GLU A 185 15.65 -22.67 17.59
CA GLU A 185 17.12 -22.87 17.61
C GLU A 185 17.70 -23.46 16.32
#